data_AF-A0A493QZ81-F1
#
_entry.id   AF-A0A493QZ81-F1
#
_cell.length_a   1.000
_cell.length_b   1.000
_cell.length_c   1.000
_cell.angle_alpha   90.00
_cell.angle_beta   90.00
_cell.angle_gamma   90.00
#
_symmetry.space_group_name_H-M   'P 1'
#
loop_
_entity.id
_entity.type
_entity.pdbx_description
1 polymer ?
#
loop_
_entity_poly.entity_id
_entity_poly.type
_entity_poly.pdbx_seq_one_letter_code
_entity_poly.pdbx_strand_id
1 'polypeptide(L)'
;VKVGDNIEVVRFFHCYKRGVDRIFVDHPMFLERVWGKTASKIYGPKAGQDYLDNELRFSLLCQAALEAPRVLNLNCSKSFSGPYGEDVLFIANDWHTALIPCYLKSMYQSKGIYMNAK
;
A
#
# COMPACT_ATOMS: atom_id res chain seq x y z
N VAL A 1 -6.32 4.52 7.86
CA VAL A 1 -5.63 5.63 7.15
C VAL A 1 -6.64 6.72 6.82
N LYS A 2 -6.24 7.99 6.72
CA LYS A 2 -7.17 9.10 6.39
C LYS A 2 -7.16 9.33 4.88
N VAL A 3 -8.22 8.95 4.19
CA VAL A 3 -8.32 9.05 2.73
C VAL A 3 -9.53 9.93 2.39
N GLY A 4 -9.25 11.06 1.74
CA GLY A 4 -10.25 12.13 1.63
C GLY A 4 -10.71 12.60 3.01
N ASP A 5 -12.03 12.65 3.20
CA ASP A 5 -12.65 13.08 4.46
C ASP A 5 -12.90 11.92 5.45
N ASN A 6 -12.62 10.68 5.05
CA ASN A 6 -12.93 9.49 5.83
C ASN A 6 -11.70 8.84 6.47
N ILE A 7 -11.93 8.12 7.57
CA ILE A 7 -10.96 7.21 8.16
C ILE A 7 -11.30 5.79 7.69
N GLU A 8 -10.41 5.22 6.89
CA GLU A 8 -10.58 3.89 6.31
C GLU A 8 -9.79 2.85 7.10
N VAL A 9 -10.46 1.73 7.43
CA VAL A 9 -9.84 0.57 8.07
C VAL A 9 -9.25 -0.31 6.98
N VAL A 10 -7.92 -0.49 7.02
CA VAL A 10 -7.18 -1.29 6.05
C VAL A 10 -6.63 -2.53 6.72
N ARG A 11 -6.75 -3.67 6.05
CA ARG A 11 -6.16 -4.94 6.48
C ARG A 11 -5.03 -5.33 5.54
N PHE A 12 -4.20 -6.27 5.98
CA PHE A 12 -3.08 -6.77 5.18
C PHE A 12 -3.12 -8.28 5.14
N PHE A 13 -2.97 -8.86 3.94
CA PHE A 13 -2.58 -10.25 3.78
C PHE A 13 -1.09 -10.35 3.55
N HIS A 14 -0.47 -11.41 4.05
CA HIS A 14 0.96 -11.64 3.92
C HIS A 14 1.26 -13.00 3.29
N CYS A 15 2.29 -13.04 2.45
CA CYS A 15 2.81 -14.26 1.86
C CYS A 15 4.33 -14.17 1.72
N TYR A 16 5.06 -15.02 2.43
CA TYR A 16 6.49 -15.20 2.22
C TYR A 16 6.76 -16.22 1.12
N LYS A 17 7.44 -15.81 0.04
CA LYS A 17 7.77 -16.72 -1.07
C LYS A 17 9.05 -16.30 -1.78
N ARG A 18 9.96 -17.27 -2.01
CA ARG A 18 11.25 -17.04 -2.68
C ARG A 18 12.06 -15.89 -2.08
N GLY A 19 12.15 -15.84 -0.74
CA GLY A 19 12.93 -14.82 -0.03
C GLY A 19 12.27 -13.44 0.06
N VAL A 20 11.01 -13.29 -0.38
CA VAL A 20 10.32 -12.00 -0.41
C VAL A 20 9.01 -12.08 0.37
N ASP A 21 8.87 -11.19 1.34
CA ASP A 21 7.61 -10.89 2.02
C ASP A 21 6.71 -10.05 1.10
N ARG A 22 5.63 -10.67 0.62
CA ARG A 22 4.60 -9.99 -0.19
C ARG A 22 3.45 -9.62 0.72
N ILE A 23 3.08 -8.36 0.68
CA ILE A 23 1.96 -7.81 1.45
C ILE A 23 0.90 -7.34 0.45
N PHE A 24 -0.34 -7.74 0.68
CA PHE A 24 -1.49 -7.32 -0.11
C PHE A 24 -2.40 -6.46 0.75
N VAL A 25 -2.76 -5.29 0.23
CA VAL A 25 -3.70 -4.37 0.89
C VAL A 25 -5.12 -4.87 0.68
N ASP A 26 -5.81 -5.13 1.78
CA ASP A 26 -7.19 -5.60 1.81
C ASP A 26 -8.12 -4.43 2.19
N HIS A 27 -8.99 -4.09 1.23
CA HIS A 27 -10.02 -3.06 1.36
C HIS A 27 -11.17 -3.33 0.37
N PRO A 28 -12.44 -2.99 0.70
CA PRO A 28 -13.58 -3.14 -0.22
C PRO A 28 -13.39 -2.47 -1.58
N MET A 29 -12.68 -1.33 -1.62
CA MET A 29 -12.34 -0.63 -2.87
C MET A 29 -11.48 -1.47 -3.85
N PHE A 30 -10.86 -2.56 -3.38
CA PHE A 30 -10.09 -3.48 -4.22
C PHE A 30 -10.81 -4.81 -4.44
N LEU A 31 -11.27 -5.49 -3.37
CA LEU A 31 -11.74 -6.88 -3.45
C LEU A 31 -13.12 -7.06 -4.11
N GLU A 32 -14.03 -6.11 -3.96
CA GLU A 32 -15.46 -6.36 -4.19
C GLU A 32 -15.96 -5.93 -5.58
N ARG A 33 -15.08 -5.44 -6.46
CA ARG A 33 -15.53 -4.69 -7.64
C ARG A 33 -15.95 -5.50 -8.85
N VAL A 34 -15.40 -6.70 -9.04
CA VAL A 34 -15.71 -7.53 -10.21
C VAL A 34 -16.21 -8.87 -9.69
N TRP A 35 -17.42 -9.26 -10.10
CA TRP A 35 -17.93 -10.60 -9.83
C TRP A 35 -17.04 -11.63 -10.55
N GLY A 36 -16.35 -12.47 -9.78
CA GLY A 36 -15.36 -13.41 -10.29
C GLY A 36 -13.93 -12.88 -10.20
N LYS A 37 -13.05 -13.25 -11.14
CA LYS A 37 -11.65 -12.82 -11.13
C LYS A 37 -11.50 -11.47 -11.82
N THR A 38 -10.99 -10.47 -11.11
CA THR A 38 -10.72 -9.10 -11.63
C THR A 38 -9.88 -9.12 -12.91
N ALA A 39 -8.90 -10.04 -13.02
CA ALA A 39 -8.04 -10.22 -14.19
C ALA A 39 -7.49 -8.87 -14.73
N SER A 40 -7.77 -8.51 -15.98
CA SER A 40 -7.30 -7.27 -16.61
C SER A 40 -8.10 -6.01 -16.23
N LYS A 41 -9.11 -6.12 -15.37
CA LYS A 41 -10.04 -5.03 -15.01
C LYS A 41 -9.67 -4.32 -13.71
N ILE A 42 -8.37 -4.23 -13.42
CA ILE A 42 -7.87 -3.64 -12.17
C ILE A 42 -8.13 -2.13 -12.14
N TYR A 43 -7.88 -1.45 -13.25
CA TYR A 43 -7.99 0.01 -13.38
C TYR A 43 -9.35 0.48 -13.87
N GLY A 44 -10.13 -0.41 -14.46
CA GLY A 44 -11.44 -0.08 -14.99
C GLY A 44 -12.15 -1.29 -15.58
N PRO A 45 -13.45 -1.16 -15.92
CA PRO A 45 -14.25 -2.28 -16.41
C PRO A 45 -13.82 -2.75 -17.80
N LYS A 46 -13.21 -1.87 -18.61
CA LYS A 46 -12.76 -2.08 -19.98
C LYS A 46 -11.50 -1.24 -20.27
N ALA A 47 -10.72 -1.64 -21.26
CA ALA A 47 -9.56 -0.86 -21.69
C ALA A 47 -10.01 0.54 -22.18
N GLY A 48 -9.28 1.58 -21.76
CA GLY A 48 -9.59 2.98 -22.08
C GLY A 48 -10.72 3.59 -21.24
N GLN A 49 -11.28 2.86 -20.27
CA GLN A 49 -12.27 3.38 -19.34
C GLN A 49 -11.85 3.04 -17.90
N ASP A 50 -11.54 4.06 -17.12
CA ASP A 50 -11.09 3.92 -15.74
C ASP A 50 -12.26 3.93 -14.74
N TYR A 51 -12.02 3.37 -13.55
CA TYR A 51 -12.92 3.57 -12.42
C TYR A 51 -12.76 4.98 -11.83
N LEU A 52 -13.88 5.61 -11.48
CA LEU A 52 -13.92 6.99 -10.96
C LEU A 52 -13.21 7.14 -9.60
N ASP A 53 -13.16 6.10 -8.79
CA ASP A 53 -12.53 6.05 -7.47
C ASP A 53 -11.04 5.65 -7.52
N ASN A 54 -10.43 5.57 -8.70
CA ASN A 54 -9.01 5.21 -8.84
C ASN A 54 -8.11 6.15 -8.02
N GLU A 55 -8.41 7.45 -8.00
CA GLU A 55 -7.66 8.43 -7.22
C GLU A 55 -7.63 8.10 -5.72
N LEU A 56 -8.80 7.79 -5.14
CA LEU A 56 -8.94 7.45 -3.72
C LEU A 56 -8.31 6.10 -3.42
N ARG A 57 -8.49 5.12 -4.31
CA ARG A 57 -7.88 3.80 -4.21
C ARG A 57 -6.36 3.87 -4.15
N PHE A 58 -5.73 4.59 -5.07
CA PHE A 58 -4.27 4.67 -5.12
C PHE A 58 -3.71 5.57 -4.04
N SER A 59 -4.46 6.59 -3.60
CA SER A 59 -4.15 7.31 -2.36
C SER A 59 -4.14 6.38 -1.13
N LEU A 60 -5.19 5.55 -0.97
CA LEU A 60 -5.30 4.56 0.10
C LEU A 60 -4.15 3.55 0.04
N LEU A 61 -3.83 3.05 -1.15
CA LEU A 61 -2.72 2.13 -1.37
C LEU A 61 -1.38 2.74 -0.92
N CYS A 62 -1.10 3.98 -1.32
CA CYS A 62 0.15 4.67 -0.94
C CYS A 62 0.24 4.86 0.58
N GLN A 63 -0.84 5.29 1.23
CA GLN A 63 -0.84 5.47 2.68
C GLN A 63 -0.71 4.13 3.42
N ALA A 64 -1.40 3.08 2.96
CA ALA A 64 -1.27 1.74 3.54
C ALA A 64 0.14 1.16 3.37
N ALA A 65 0.78 1.41 2.21
CA ALA A 65 2.15 0.99 1.95
C ALA A 65 3.17 1.67 2.88
N LEU A 66 2.92 2.92 3.30
CA LEU A 66 3.73 3.63 4.29
C LEU A 66 3.49 3.12 5.72
N GLU A 67 2.35 2.52 6.03
CA GLU A 67 2.11 1.95 7.37
C GLU A 67 2.69 0.53 7.50
N ALA A 68 2.73 -0.23 6.39
CA ALA A 68 3.11 -1.63 6.40
C ALA A 68 4.48 -1.93 7.05
N PRO A 69 5.58 -1.21 6.76
CA PRO A 69 6.89 -1.49 7.36
C PRO A 69 6.94 -1.28 8.89
N ARG A 70 6.09 -0.38 9.42
CA ARG A 70 6.05 -0.04 10.84
C ARG A 70 5.13 -0.93 11.64
N VAL A 71 3.96 -1.27 11.07
CA VAL A 71 2.89 -1.97 11.79
C VAL A 71 3.01 -3.48 11.67
N LEU A 72 3.49 -4.00 10.54
CA LEU A 72 3.49 -5.45 10.29
C LEU A 72 4.72 -6.11 10.91
N ASN A 73 4.47 -6.98 11.88
CA ASN A 73 5.49 -7.85 12.43
C ASN A 73 5.56 -9.15 11.60
N LEU A 74 6.61 -9.29 10.79
CA LEU A 74 6.80 -10.43 9.89
C LEU A 74 7.70 -11.46 10.56
N ASN A 75 7.34 -12.74 10.48
CA ASN A 75 8.06 -13.82 11.18
C ASN A 75 8.27 -15.08 10.32
N CYS A 76 8.01 -14.99 9.01
CA CYS A 76 8.04 -16.15 8.12
C CYS A 76 9.44 -16.47 7.55
N SER A 77 10.40 -15.57 7.73
CA SER A 77 11.77 -15.78 7.29
C SER A 77 12.62 -16.41 8.41
N LYS A 78 13.61 -17.23 8.07
CA LYS A 78 14.51 -17.84 9.08
C LYS A 78 15.46 -16.84 9.71
N SER A 79 15.78 -15.76 9.01
CA SER A 79 16.83 -14.80 9.36
C SER A 79 16.31 -13.47 9.88
N PHE A 80 15.01 -13.22 9.76
CA PHE A 80 14.37 -11.96 10.13
C PHE A 80 13.00 -12.22 10.77
N SER A 81 12.79 -11.61 11.93
CA SER A 81 11.52 -11.55 12.62
C SER A 81 11.35 -10.16 13.21
N GLY A 82 10.25 -9.49 12.91
CA GLY A 82 10.01 -8.12 13.37
C GLY A 82 9.32 -7.24 12.32
N PRO A 83 9.04 -5.98 12.67
CA PRO A 83 8.74 -4.95 11.69
C PRO A 83 9.99 -4.56 10.90
N TYR A 84 9.82 -4.14 9.65
CA TYR A 84 10.91 -3.58 8.86
C TYR A 84 11.42 -2.25 9.44
N GLY A 85 10.54 -1.51 10.13
CA GLY A 85 10.89 -0.27 10.80
C GLY A 85 10.88 0.95 9.88
N GLU A 86 11.73 1.93 10.21
CA GLU A 86 11.70 3.27 9.60
C GLU A 86 12.90 3.60 8.71
N ASP A 87 13.96 2.78 8.72
CA ASP A 87 15.12 2.96 7.85
C ASP A 87 14.97 2.07 6.61
N VAL A 88 14.13 2.54 5.67
CA VAL A 88 13.72 1.77 4.49
C VAL A 88 13.81 2.62 3.22
N LEU A 89 14.08 1.97 2.08
CA LEU A 89 14.06 2.57 0.76
C LEU A 89 12.76 2.16 0.05
N PHE A 90 11.94 3.14 -0.33
CA PHE A 90 10.71 2.92 -1.08
C PHE A 90 10.97 2.98 -2.58
N ILE A 91 10.71 1.87 -3.27
CA ILE A 91 10.70 1.82 -4.74
C ILE A 91 9.25 1.88 -5.21
N ALA A 92 8.81 3.09 -5.60
CA ALA A 92 7.48 3.34 -6.15
C ALA A 92 7.49 3.07 -7.67
N ASN A 93 6.55 2.24 -8.14
CA ASN A 93 6.41 1.87 -9.54
C ASN A 93 5.15 2.51 -10.14
N ASP A 94 5.37 3.34 -11.16
CA ASP A 94 4.33 3.97 -11.97
C ASP A 94 3.37 4.90 -11.17
N TRP A 95 2.42 5.51 -11.86
CA TRP A 95 1.53 6.54 -11.31
C TRP A 95 0.68 6.05 -10.12
N HIS A 96 0.36 4.76 -10.05
CA HIS A 96 -0.40 4.15 -8.95
C HIS A 96 0.25 4.33 -7.57
N THR A 97 1.57 4.54 -7.54
CA THR A 97 2.33 4.72 -6.30
C THR A 97 3.08 6.06 -6.24
N ALA A 98 2.81 6.96 -7.19
CA ALA A 98 3.48 8.24 -7.31
C ALA A 98 3.25 9.20 -6.12
N LEU A 99 2.24 8.95 -5.29
CA LEU A 99 1.96 9.76 -4.10
C LEU A 99 2.80 9.36 -2.86
N ILE A 100 3.51 8.21 -2.89
CA ILE A 100 4.35 7.76 -1.77
C ILE A 100 5.35 8.84 -1.33
N PRO A 101 6.16 9.46 -2.22
CA PRO A 101 7.13 10.48 -1.79
C PRO A 101 6.47 11.72 -1.17
N CYS A 102 5.30 12.13 -1.70
CA CYS A 102 4.56 13.27 -1.17
C CYS A 102 4.02 12.99 0.23
N TYR A 103 3.38 11.83 0.45
CA TYR A 103 2.89 11.45 1.76
C TYR A 103 4.02 11.21 2.76
N LEU A 104 5.09 10.55 2.34
CA LEU A 104 6.29 10.32 3.16
C LEU A 104 6.82 11.65 3.74
N LYS A 105 7.03 12.65 2.89
CA LYS A 105 7.53 13.97 3.32
C LYS A 105 6.52 14.74 4.16
N SER A 106 5.30 14.89 3.67
CA SER A 106 4.31 15.79 4.25
C SER A 106 3.63 15.26 5.51
N MET A 107 3.45 13.95 5.64
CA MET A 107 2.68 13.34 6.73
C MET A 107 3.53 12.61 7.76
N TYR A 108 4.69 12.06 7.37
CA TYR A 108 5.54 11.25 8.24
C TYR A 108 6.82 11.97 8.65
N GLN A 109 7.64 12.41 7.69
CA GLN A 109 8.91 13.09 7.99
C GLN A 109 8.70 14.43 8.70
N SER A 110 7.63 15.15 8.37
CA SER A 110 7.22 16.35 9.10
C SER A 110 6.92 16.11 10.60
N LYS A 111 6.67 14.85 10.99
CA LYS A 111 6.40 14.42 12.37
C LYS A 111 7.57 13.66 13.00
N GLY A 112 8.74 13.63 12.36
CA GLY A 112 9.92 12.92 12.87
C GLY A 112 9.90 11.42 12.59
N ILE A 113 9.01 10.93 11.72
CA ILE A 113 8.88 9.52 11.35
C ILE A 113 9.55 9.30 9.99
N TYR A 114 10.21 8.16 9.77
CA TYR A 114 10.85 7.85 8.48
C TYR A 114 11.93 8.87 8.08
N MET A 115 12.66 9.42 9.05
CA MET A 115 13.63 10.49 8.81
C MET A 115 14.76 10.11 7.85
N ASN A 116 15.16 8.83 7.85
CA ASN A 116 16.21 8.31 6.98
C ASN A 116 15.66 7.62 5.72
N ALA A 117 14.34 7.42 5.64
CA ALA A 117 13.72 6.75 4.51
C ALA A 117 13.83 7.58 3.23
N LYS A 118 13.94 6.88 2.10
CA LYS A 118 14.10 7.48 0.77
C LYS A 118 13.08 6.95 -0.22
#